data_AF-A0A7X2ZBQ5-F1
#
_entry.id   AF-A0A7X2ZBQ5-F1
#
_cell.length_a   1.000
_cell.length_b   1.000
_cell.length_c   1.000
_cell.angle_alpha   90.00
_cell.angle_beta   90.00
_cell.angle_gamma   90.00
#
_symmetry.space_group_name_H-M   'P 1'
#
loop_
_entity.id
_entity.type
_entity.pdbx_description
1 polymer ?
#
loop_
_entity_poly.entity_id
_entity_poly.type
_entity_poly.pdbx_seq_one_letter_code
_entity_poly.pdbx_strand_id
1 'polypeptide(L)'
;MKPMLRSLKLLLVFGIALALFAVVPAPAQVKAETFYYIAYPKGTVGLKKPTVGFAITDTEVTMLHDISLKLDGQEVQGTFDPKSMSYRYTPAGNLSVGEHTVKVSVNFTGYEPIEQQWTFTVSPLAIDEPPSDYSDKQLELVKAVNDYRTLYGLPPLQINRHLTMAAKMHAEYLHVNQIDPNKVSLHDQSKSVPGYTGSTPGERAVYAGYYEGVAEDVSYNYGTPVESVDGLFDAPYHRIPFLYATVKEVGVAVAGPIVVLEFGFQDENQMELQVTPAPGDKYVPVAFEGNEVPDPIRMHTATASYPVGYPILARLTGADLEEVTLLDAKLTDAAGQPVELLRNSPKNDNHLKQEVILTPVKPLQPDSAYTAYVKLSASRNGTVSTFERKWDFRTEPVPTVGKEKLHQDAAAYKKLAELQGDAAHTVSFALNGDKYVLDGVTFDMHVAPAVVDGSAYLWVRDLASALGAAVTWDDAQKAAIYTKKDRTITFYTTRGAYAVNGREYVTGTAAKLMNDHTMIPVRLLSEVLGAKVEYVPETHSVSIRY
;
A
#
# COMPACT_ATOMS: atom_id res chain seq x y z
N MET A 1 -29.02 20.04 99.60
CA MET A 1 -30.40 19.92 99.08
C MET A 1 -30.88 21.32 98.78
N LYS A 2 -31.31 21.61 97.55
CA LYS A 2 -31.35 23.00 97.04
C LYS A 2 -29.93 23.65 97.15
N PRO A 3 -29.73 24.87 96.66
CA PRO A 3 -30.22 25.50 95.45
C PRO A 3 -29.08 26.28 94.73
N MET A 4 -29.44 26.99 93.65
CA MET A 4 -29.14 28.42 93.37
C MET A 4 -27.66 28.91 93.39
N LEU A 5 -27.21 29.83 92.52
CA LEU A 5 -27.76 31.17 92.28
C LEU A 5 -26.89 31.85 91.17
N ARG A 6 -27.54 32.61 90.24
CA ARG A 6 -27.15 33.91 89.60
C ARG A 6 -25.79 34.02 88.87
N SER A 7 -25.56 34.79 87.79
CA SER A 7 -26.18 35.98 87.20
C SER A 7 -25.53 36.36 85.84
N LEU A 8 -26.35 36.87 84.92
CA LEU A 8 -26.18 38.06 84.06
C LEU A 8 -24.95 38.24 83.14
N LYS A 9 -25.17 38.24 81.80
CA LYS A 9 -24.58 39.22 80.87
C LYS A 9 -25.50 39.50 79.67
N LEU A 10 -25.56 40.79 79.39
CA LEU A 10 -26.35 41.60 78.45
C LEU A 10 -26.58 41.00 77.05
N LEU A 11 -27.83 41.11 76.55
CA LEU A 11 -28.11 41.43 75.15
C LEU A 11 -29.49 42.09 75.05
N LEU A 12 -29.55 43.25 74.41
CA LEU A 12 -30.78 44.00 74.17
C LEU A 12 -31.18 43.88 72.70
N VAL A 13 -32.47 43.60 72.55
CA VAL A 13 -33.28 43.36 71.35
C VAL A 13 -33.58 44.66 70.61
N PHE A 14 -33.72 44.61 69.27
CA PHE A 14 -34.88 45.17 68.53
C PHE A 14 -34.83 44.69 67.06
N GLY A 15 -35.97 44.21 66.54
CA GLY A 15 -36.13 43.77 65.14
C GLY A 15 -36.61 44.89 64.22
N ILE A 16 -36.59 44.65 62.90
CA ILE A 16 -37.51 45.16 61.85
C ILE A 16 -37.11 44.64 60.44
N ALA A 17 -38.13 44.48 59.59
CA ALA A 17 -38.18 44.47 58.12
C ALA A 17 -37.92 43.16 57.33
N LEU A 18 -39.03 42.63 56.82
CA LEU A 18 -39.14 41.68 55.71
C LEU A 18 -38.81 42.41 54.39
N ALA A 19 -37.80 41.96 53.64
CA ALA A 19 -37.56 42.36 52.26
C ALA A 19 -37.92 41.19 51.34
N LEU A 20 -38.90 41.40 50.45
CA LEU A 20 -39.16 40.51 49.32
C LEU A 20 -37.97 40.59 48.35
N PHE A 21 -37.13 39.56 48.33
CA PHE A 21 -36.26 39.30 47.19
C PHE A 21 -37.07 38.56 46.13
N ALA A 22 -37.30 39.21 44.98
CA ALA A 22 -37.69 38.52 43.78
C ALA A 22 -36.57 37.54 43.40
N VAL A 23 -36.85 36.24 43.48
CA VAL A 23 -35.99 35.21 42.92
C VAL A 23 -36.03 35.39 41.41
N VAL A 24 -35.01 36.05 40.85
CA VAL A 24 -34.77 36.00 39.41
C VAL A 24 -34.38 34.56 39.11
N PRO A 25 -35.16 33.79 38.31
CA PRO A 25 -34.73 32.47 37.90
C PRO A 25 -33.38 32.61 37.21
N ALA A 26 -32.41 31.76 37.58
CA ALA A 26 -31.16 31.67 36.85
C ALA A 26 -31.50 31.52 35.36
N PRO A 27 -30.83 32.24 34.45
CA PRO A 27 -31.07 32.06 33.02
C PRO A 27 -30.91 30.57 32.71
N ALA A 28 -31.87 30.00 32.00
CA ALA A 28 -31.78 28.62 31.55
C ALA A 28 -30.41 28.43 30.88
N GLN A 29 -29.65 27.42 31.31
CA GLN A 29 -28.39 27.10 30.65
C GLN A 29 -28.69 26.86 29.17
N VAL A 30 -28.15 27.72 28.32
CA VAL A 30 -28.19 27.54 26.87
C VAL A 30 -27.29 26.35 26.58
N LYS A 31 -27.89 25.19 26.30
CA LYS A 31 -27.18 24.06 25.74
C LYS A 31 -27.04 24.30 24.24
N ALA A 32 -25.81 24.32 23.76
CA ALA A 32 -25.48 24.40 22.34
C ALA A 32 -24.70 23.13 22.00
N GLU A 33 -25.23 22.34 21.07
CA GLU A 33 -24.53 21.21 20.47
C GLU A 33 -24.24 21.55 19.01
N THR A 34 -23.04 21.23 18.55
CA THR A 34 -22.64 21.37 17.15
C THR A 34 -22.51 19.97 16.57
N PHE A 35 -22.96 19.77 15.34
CA PHE A 35 -22.76 18.52 14.62
C PHE A 35 -22.35 18.81 13.18
N TYR A 36 -21.63 17.88 12.59
CA TYR A 36 -21.30 17.87 11.18
C TYR A 36 -22.11 16.79 10.46
N TYR A 37 -22.38 17.00 9.18
CA TYR A 37 -23.14 16.04 8.39
C TYR A 37 -22.61 15.89 6.97
N ILE A 38 -22.91 14.74 6.39
CA ILE A 38 -22.72 14.41 4.98
C ILE A 38 -24.09 14.09 4.38
N ALA A 39 -24.36 14.61 3.18
CA ALA A 39 -25.56 14.33 2.42
C ALA A 39 -25.17 13.81 1.04
N TYR A 40 -25.85 12.76 0.57
CA TYR A 40 -25.58 12.14 -0.73
C TYR A 40 -26.88 11.67 -1.41
N PRO A 41 -26.87 11.52 -2.74
CA PRO A 41 -25.82 11.98 -3.64
C PRO A 41 -25.79 13.51 -3.76
N LYS A 42 -24.63 14.06 -4.11
CA LYS A 42 -24.46 15.44 -4.59
C LYS A 42 -23.89 15.37 -6.01
N GLY A 43 -24.28 16.33 -6.86
CA GLY A 43 -23.81 16.34 -8.25
C GLY A 43 -24.56 15.35 -9.15
N THR A 44 -23.88 14.81 -10.15
CA THR A 44 -24.50 13.91 -11.15
C THR A 44 -24.32 12.45 -10.76
N VAL A 45 -25.37 11.65 -10.89
CA VAL A 45 -25.35 10.19 -10.66
C VAL A 45 -25.64 9.41 -11.93
N GLY A 46 -24.95 8.28 -12.07
CA GLY A 46 -25.09 7.31 -13.15
C GLY A 46 -26.07 6.18 -12.87
N LEU A 47 -26.83 6.26 -11.78
CA LEU A 47 -27.83 5.26 -11.41
C LEU A 47 -29.24 5.84 -11.48
N LYS A 48 -30.19 5.07 -12.00
CA LYS A 48 -31.62 5.45 -12.02
C LYS A 48 -32.27 5.32 -10.63
N LYS A 49 -31.67 4.54 -9.73
CA LYS A 49 -32.11 4.34 -8.34
C LYS A 49 -30.98 4.63 -7.35
N PRO A 50 -30.43 5.84 -7.32
CA PRO A 50 -29.33 6.16 -6.42
C PRO A 50 -29.82 6.11 -4.97
N THR A 51 -29.01 5.56 -4.05
CA THR A 51 -29.29 5.70 -2.62
C THR A 51 -29.13 7.15 -2.22
N VAL A 52 -30.17 7.72 -1.62
CA VAL A 52 -30.20 9.05 -1.01
C VAL A 52 -29.96 8.88 0.49
N GLY A 53 -29.07 9.66 1.08
CA GLY A 53 -28.80 9.57 2.50
C GLY A 53 -28.26 10.82 3.15
N PHE A 54 -28.33 10.81 4.48
CA PHE A 54 -27.88 11.86 5.38
C PHE A 54 -27.21 11.20 6.59
N ALA A 55 -25.95 11.54 6.87
CA ALA A 55 -25.16 10.96 7.95
C ALA A 55 -24.57 12.06 8.85
N ILE A 56 -24.62 11.87 10.17
CA ILE A 56 -24.00 12.77 11.16
C ILE A 56 -22.64 12.19 11.54
N THR A 57 -21.57 12.96 11.40
CA THR A 57 -20.18 12.42 11.44
C THR A 57 -19.40 12.72 12.72
N ASP A 58 -19.86 13.65 13.55
CA ASP A 58 -19.22 14.01 14.83
C ASP A 58 -20.26 13.87 15.95
N THR A 59 -20.15 12.79 16.73
CA THR A 59 -21.31 12.27 17.48
C THR A 59 -21.02 12.19 18.98
N GLU A 60 -21.04 13.34 19.64
CA GLU A 60 -21.54 13.42 21.04
C GLU A 60 -23.07 13.58 21.09
N VAL A 61 -23.72 13.56 19.92
CA VAL A 61 -25.16 13.78 19.73
C VAL A 61 -25.97 12.63 20.33
N THR A 62 -26.53 12.84 21.52
CA THR A 62 -27.35 11.84 22.25
C THR A 62 -28.86 12.09 22.17
N MET A 63 -29.27 13.23 21.60
CA MET A 63 -30.67 13.70 21.62
C MET A 63 -31.43 13.46 20.32
N LEU A 64 -30.85 12.77 19.33
CA LEU A 64 -31.53 12.50 18.05
C LEU A 64 -32.84 11.73 18.29
N HIS A 65 -33.96 12.33 17.89
CA HIS A 65 -35.29 11.77 18.05
C HIS A 65 -35.76 11.09 16.76
N ASP A 66 -35.67 11.79 15.63
CA ASP A 66 -36.18 11.32 14.34
C ASP A 66 -35.47 12.00 13.16
N ILE A 67 -35.44 11.32 12.02
CA ILE A 67 -35.02 11.88 10.73
C ILE A 67 -36.09 11.54 9.70
N SER A 68 -36.62 12.57 9.04
CA SER A 68 -37.56 12.42 7.93
C SER A 68 -36.96 12.97 6.64
N LEU A 69 -37.27 12.32 5.51
CA LEU A 69 -36.72 12.67 4.20
C LEU A 69 -37.84 12.85 3.18
N LYS A 70 -37.71 13.88 2.35
CA LYS A 70 -38.54 14.11 1.16
C LYS A 70 -37.68 14.10 -0.09
N LEU A 71 -38.10 13.33 -1.09
CA LEU A 71 -37.54 13.33 -2.44
C LEU A 71 -38.57 13.94 -3.39
N ASP A 72 -38.20 15.01 -4.08
CA ASP A 72 -39.07 15.80 -4.97
C ASP A 72 -40.38 16.24 -4.30
N GLY A 73 -40.29 16.59 -3.01
CA GLY A 73 -41.41 17.01 -2.18
C GLY A 73 -42.27 15.86 -1.64
N GLN A 74 -42.04 14.61 -2.06
CA GLN A 74 -42.74 13.43 -1.54
C GLN A 74 -41.99 12.83 -0.35
N GLU A 75 -42.70 12.54 0.72
CA GLU A 75 -42.13 11.88 1.89
C GLU A 75 -41.79 10.42 1.59
N VAL A 76 -40.59 10.00 1.97
CA VAL A 76 -40.07 8.66 1.71
C VAL A 76 -39.56 8.03 3.00
N GLN A 77 -39.73 6.72 3.11
CA GLN A 77 -39.29 5.96 4.28
C GLN A 77 -37.95 5.26 3.99
N GLY A 78 -36.90 5.73 4.64
CA GLY A 78 -35.58 5.11 4.66
C GLY A 78 -35.33 4.26 5.91
N THR A 79 -34.08 3.84 6.07
CA THR A 79 -33.58 3.10 7.22
C THR A 79 -32.53 3.92 7.95
N PHE A 80 -32.67 4.06 9.26
CA PHE A 80 -31.67 4.67 10.13
C PHE A 80 -30.74 3.61 10.73
N ASP A 81 -29.43 3.80 10.60
CA ASP A 81 -28.41 3.02 11.29
C ASP A 81 -27.82 3.83 12.44
N PRO A 82 -28.11 3.47 13.71
CA PRO A 82 -27.61 4.21 14.87
C PRO A 82 -26.11 4.06 15.08
N LYS A 83 -25.44 3.06 14.50
CA LYS A 83 -23.98 2.89 14.64
C LYS A 83 -23.20 3.87 13.77
N SER A 84 -23.67 4.09 12.55
CA SER A 84 -23.08 5.04 11.61
C SER A 84 -23.79 6.39 11.61
N MET A 85 -24.82 6.57 12.46
CA MET A 85 -25.68 7.76 12.53
C MET A 85 -26.16 8.21 11.15
N SER A 86 -26.55 7.24 10.32
CA SER A 86 -26.91 7.46 8.91
C SER A 86 -28.34 7.05 8.60
N TYR A 87 -29.08 7.93 7.91
CA TYR A 87 -30.38 7.65 7.34
C TYR A 87 -30.26 7.45 5.83
N ARG A 88 -30.75 6.32 5.30
CA ARG A 88 -30.62 5.94 3.88
C ARG A 88 -31.95 5.52 3.27
N TYR A 89 -32.23 5.98 2.06
CA TYR A 89 -33.38 5.62 1.25
C TYR A 89 -32.94 5.26 -0.17
N THR A 90 -33.44 4.15 -0.71
CA THR A 90 -33.24 3.77 -2.12
C THR A 90 -34.61 3.80 -2.82
N PRO A 91 -34.76 4.56 -3.92
CA PRO A 91 -36.01 4.61 -4.69
C PRO A 91 -36.48 3.22 -5.12
N ALA A 92 -37.77 2.92 -4.91
CA ALA A 92 -38.36 1.66 -5.37
C ALA A 92 -38.44 1.59 -6.91
N GLY A 93 -38.74 2.73 -7.54
CA GLY A 93 -38.81 2.91 -8.99
C GLY A 93 -37.66 3.77 -9.53
N ASN A 94 -37.51 3.75 -10.86
CA ASN A 94 -36.52 4.60 -11.53
C ASN A 94 -36.90 6.07 -11.38
N LEU A 95 -35.93 6.89 -11.01
CA LEU A 95 -36.05 8.34 -11.08
C LEU A 95 -35.96 8.80 -12.53
N SER A 96 -36.61 9.92 -12.85
CA SER A 96 -36.51 10.56 -14.16
C SER A 96 -35.10 11.08 -14.42
N VAL A 97 -34.72 11.23 -15.68
CA VAL A 97 -33.50 11.98 -16.01
C VAL A 97 -33.71 13.45 -15.65
N GLY A 98 -32.71 14.07 -15.03
CA GLY A 98 -32.75 15.49 -14.66
C GLY A 98 -32.49 15.74 -13.18
N GLU A 99 -32.79 16.96 -12.74
CA GLU A 99 -32.56 17.40 -11.36
C GLU A 99 -33.63 16.85 -10.42
N HIS A 100 -33.19 16.40 -9.25
CA HIS A 100 -34.00 15.93 -8.15
C HIS A 100 -33.64 16.71 -6.88
N THR A 101 -34.64 17.00 -6.05
CA THR A 101 -34.46 17.75 -4.80
C THR A 101 -34.68 16.86 -3.60
N VAL A 102 -33.75 16.90 -2.65
CA VAL A 102 -33.88 16.20 -1.37
C VAL A 102 -34.00 17.23 -0.26
N LYS A 103 -34.95 17.01 0.64
CA LYS A 103 -35.09 17.77 1.87
C LYS A 103 -35.12 16.79 3.05
N VAL A 104 -34.32 17.06 4.07
CA VAL A 104 -34.25 16.27 5.29
C VAL A 104 -34.60 17.15 6.49
N SER A 105 -35.40 16.62 7.40
CA SER A 105 -35.72 17.24 8.68
C SER A 105 -35.16 16.36 9.79
N VAL A 106 -34.27 16.91 10.60
CA VAL A 106 -33.60 16.23 11.71
C VAL A 106 -34.17 16.77 13.02
N ASN A 107 -34.84 15.90 13.76
CA ASN A 107 -35.51 16.23 15.00
C ASN A 107 -34.64 15.85 16.19
N PHE A 108 -34.27 16.82 17.02
CA PHE A 108 -33.59 16.58 18.29
C PHE A 108 -34.55 16.82 19.46
N THR A 109 -34.49 15.97 20.47
CA THR A 109 -35.33 16.08 21.66
C THR A 109 -35.09 17.41 22.36
N GLY A 110 -36.10 18.27 22.41
CA GLY A 110 -36.04 19.58 23.06
C GLY A 110 -35.55 20.74 22.18
N TYR A 111 -35.38 20.52 20.87
CA TYR A 111 -34.98 21.56 19.91
C TYR A 111 -36.00 21.67 18.77
N GLU A 112 -35.96 22.80 18.05
CA GLU A 112 -36.67 22.91 16.78
C GLU A 112 -36.03 22.00 15.72
N PRO A 113 -36.83 21.44 14.79
CA PRO A 113 -36.32 20.63 13.69
C PRO A 113 -35.28 21.38 12.85
N ILE A 114 -34.20 20.71 12.50
CA ILE A 114 -33.19 21.25 11.59
C ILE A 114 -33.48 20.74 10.19
N GLU A 115 -33.70 21.68 9.27
CA GLU A 115 -33.98 21.42 7.87
C GLU A 115 -32.72 21.59 7.03
N GLN A 116 -32.37 20.58 6.23
CA GLN A 116 -31.33 20.69 5.20
C GLN A 116 -31.92 20.30 3.84
N GLN A 117 -31.43 20.94 2.78
CA GLN A 117 -31.89 20.69 1.42
C GLN A 117 -30.71 20.69 0.46
N TRP A 118 -30.73 19.75 -0.49
CA TRP A 118 -29.75 19.69 -1.58
C TRP A 118 -30.39 19.14 -2.84
N THR A 119 -29.66 19.22 -3.96
CA THR A 119 -30.07 18.65 -5.24
C THR A 119 -29.02 17.70 -5.79
N PHE A 120 -29.46 16.80 -6.66
CA PHE A 120 -28.60 15.95 -7.49
C PHE A 120 -29.23 15.79 -8.87
N THR A 121 -28.46 15.31 -9.83
CA THR A 121 -28.92 15.12 -11.22
C THR A 121 -28.77 13.66 -11.63
N VAL A 122 -29.86 13.03 -12.05
CA VAL A 122 -29.80 11.71 -12.69
C VAL A 122 -29.37 11.89 -14.14
N SER A 123 -28.23 11.29 -14.49
CA SER A 123 -27.63 11.36 -15.81
C SER A 123 -28.57 10.77 -16.89
N PRO A 124 -28.60 11.32 -18.11
CA PRO A 124 -29.27 10.67 -19.24
C PRO A 124 -28.65 9.31 -19.60
N LEU A 125 -27.41 9.06 -19.15
CA LEU A 125 -26.70 7.80 -19.32
C LEU A 125 -26.84 6.88 -18.10
N ALA A 126 -27.75 7.20 -17.17
CA ALA A 126 -27.92 6.41 -15.95
C ALA A 126 -28.40 4.99 -16.27
N ILE A 127 -27.80 4.02 -15.60
CA ILE A 127 -28.15 2.60 -15.69
C ILE A 127 -29.00 2.18 -14.48
N ASP A 128 -29.67 1.03 -14.58
CA ASP A 128 -30.49 0.52 -13.47
C ASP A 128 -29.61 0.09 -12.29
N GLU A 129 -28.54 -0.68 -12.56
CA GLU A 129 -27.53 -1.06 -11.57
C GLU A 129 -26.19 -1.43 -12.25
N PRO A 130 -25.06 -1.31 -11.55
CA PRO A 130 -23.79 -1.81 -12.07
C PRO A 130 -23.79 -3.33 -12.23
N PRO A 131 -23.10 -3.89 -13.25
CA PRO A 131 -22.94 -5.33 -13.43
C PRO A 131 -22.35 -6.00 -12.17
N SER A 132 -22.88 -7.17 -11.81
CA SER A 132 -22.43 -7.96 -10.67
C SER A 132 -21.54 -9.14 -11.06
N ASP A 133 -21.45 -9.43 -12.36
CA ASP A 133 -20.50 -10.37 -12.94
C ASP A 133 -19.15 -9.68 -13.20
N TYR A 134 -18.07 -10.41 -12.91
CA TYR A 134 -16.71 -9.92 -13.07
C TYR A 134 -15.97 -10.81 -14.05
N SER A 135 -15.17 -10.20 -14.92
CA SER A 135 -14.30 -10.93 -15.83
C SER A 135 -13.12 -11.59 -15.11
N ASP A 136 -12.56 -12.65 -15.69
CA ASP A 136 -11.37 -13.34 -15.16
C ASP A 136 -10.23 -12.36 -14.90
N LYS A 137 -10.04 -11.37 -15.77
CA LYS A 137 -9.02 -10.33 -15.64
C LYS A 137 -9.23 -9.44 -14.41
N GLN A 138 -10.48 -9.12 -14.08
CA GLN A 138 -10.79 -8.35 -12.87
C GLN A 138 -10.54 -9.18 -11.61
N LEU A 139 -10.93 -10.46 -11.64
CA LEU A 139 -10.68 -11.37 -10.53
C LEU A 139 -9.17 -11.61 -10.31
N GLU A 140 -8.39 -11.71 -11.39
CA GLU A 140 -6.93 -11.82 -11.36
C GLU A 140 -6.27 -10.58 -10.73
N LEU A 141 -6.69 -9.37 -11.12
CA LEU A 141 -6.20 -8.13 -10.50
C LEU A 141 -6.52 -8.05 -9.01
N VAL A 142 -7.75 -8.36 -8.62
CA VAL A 142 -8.14 -8.38 -7.20
C VAL A 142 -7.37 -9.46 -6.42
N LYS A 143 -7.10 -10.60 -7.05
CA LYS A 143 -6.22 -11.61 -6.46
C LYS A 143 -4.81 -11.05 -6.24
N ALA A 144 -4.20 -10.40 -7.22
CA ALA A 144 -2.86 -9.82 -7.10
C ALA A 144 -2.79 -8.78 -5.96
N VAL A 145 -3.78 -7.89 -5.86
CA VAL A 145 -3.92 -6.94 -4.72
C VAL A 145 -3.99 -7.70 -3.39
N ASN A 146 -4.78 -8.78 -3.34
CA ASN A 146 -4.96 -9.59 -2.14
C ASN A 146 -3.76 -10.47 -1.78
N ASP A 147 -2.90 -10.82 -2.73
CA ASP A 147 -1.66 -11.55 -2.48
C ASP A 147 -0.72 -10.69 -1.61
N TYR A 148 -0.54 -9.41 -1.97
CA TYR A 148 0.17 -8.44 -1.13
C TYR A 148 -0.48 -8.29 0.24
N ARG A 149 -1.80 -8.11 0.31
CA ARG A 149 -2.50 -8.00 1.60
C ARG A 149 -2.31 -9.23 2.49
N THR A 150 -2.29 -10.41 1.89
CA THR A 150 -2.00 -11.67 2.59
C THR A 150 -0.61 -11.68 3.20
N LEU A 151 0.42 -11.23 2.47
CA LEU A 151 1.79 -11.09 2.96
C LEU A 151 1.85 -10.24 4.24
N TYR A 152 1.09 -9.15 4.30
CA TYR A 152 1.00 -8.27 5.49
C TYR A 152 -0.02 -8.74 6.54
N GLY A 153 -0.70 -9.86 6.33
CA GLY A 153 -1.73 -10.37 7.25
C GLY A 153 -3.00 -9.53 7.32
N LEU A 154 -3.26 -8.74 6.28
CA LEU A 154 -4.44 -7.91 6.16
C LEU A 154 -5.63 -8.70 5.59
N PRO A 155 -6.88 -8.37 5.94
CA PRO A 155 -8.05 -9.01 5.37
C PRO A 155 -8.10 -8.82 3.84
N PRO A 156 -8.46 -9.84 3.06
CA PRO A 156 -8.62 -9.70 1.61
C PRO A 156 -9.77 -8.75 1.28
N LEU A 157 -9.59 -7.94 0.25
CA LEU A 157 -10.60 -7.05 -0.30
C LEU A 157 -11.62 -7.83 -1.11
N GLN A 158 -12.87 -7.40 -1.00
CA GLN A 158 -13.96 -7.87 -1.84
C GLN A 158 -14.09 -6.97 -3.05
N ILE A 159 -14.29 -7.56 -4.23
CA ILE A 159 -14.56 -6.77 -5.42
C ILE A 159 -15.96 -6.14 -5.31
N ASN A 160 -16.04 -4.82 -5.50
CA ASN A 160 -17.29 -4.05 -5.40
C ASN A 160 -17.70 -3.52 -6.77
N ARG A 161 -18.97 -3.76 -7.14
CA ARG A 161 -19.51 -3.39 -8.47
C ARG A 161 -19.58 -1.89 -8.73
N HIS A 162 -19.81 -1.07 -7.71
CA HIS A 162 -19.89 0.38 -7.85
C HIS A 162 -18.49 0.98 -8.06
N LEU A 163 -17.51 0.56 -7.24
CA LEU A 163 -16.10 0.93 -7.45
C LEU A 163 -15.59 0.41 -8.81
N THR A 164 -15.99 -0.80 -9.22
CA THR A 164 -15.61 -1.38 -10.51
C THR A 164 -16.19 -0.58 -11.68
N MET A 165 -17.43 -0.08 -11.56
CA MET A 165 -18.02 0.83 -12.54
C MET A 165 -17.24 2.15 -12.61
N ALA A 166 -16.89 2.74 -11.46
CA ALA A 166 -16.08 3.96 -11.41
C ALA A 166 -14.70 3.77 -12.09
N ALA A 167 -13.99 2.70 -11.70
CA ALA A 167 -12.70 2.34 -12.29
C ALA A 167 -12.80 2.13 -13.81
N LYS A 168 -13.84 1.42 -14.28
CA LYS A 168 -14.06 1.16 -15.71
C LYS A 168 -14.28 2.44 -16.51
N MET A 169 -15.19 3.28 -16.05
CA MET A 169 -15.47 4.55 -16.72
C MET A 169 -14.24 5.45 -16.75
N HIS A 170 -13.44 5.44 -15.69
CA HIS A 170 -12.20 6.22 -15.65
C HIS A 170 -11.12 5.65 -16.58
N ALA A 171 -10.91 4.34 -16.58
CA ALA A 171 -9.97 3.68 -17.50
C ALA A 171 -10.35 3.94 -18.97
N GLU A 172 -11.64 3.82 -19.31
CA GLU A 172 -12.15 4.13 -20.65
C GLU A 172 -11.98 5.61 -21.01
N TYR A 173 -12.23 6.52 -20.06
CA TYR A 173 -11.97 7.95 -20.22
C TYR A 173 -10.51 8.23 -20.56
N LEU A 174 -9.56 7.68 -19.79
CA LEU A 174 -8.12 7.88 -20.03
C LEU A 174 -7.70 7.29 -21.39
N HIS A 175 -8.21 6.10 -21.72
CA HIS A 175 -7.88 5.40 -22.95
C HIS A 175 -8.40 6.11 -24.20
N VAL A 176 -9.68 6.51 -24.21
CA VAL A 176 -10.32 7.18 -25.36
C VAL A 176 -9.72 8.55 -25.62
N ASN A 177 -9.35 9.28 -24.56
CA ASN A 177 -8.81 10.63 -24.68
C ASN A 177 -7.29 10.66 -24.89
N GLN A 178 -6.61 9.50 -24.93
CA GLN A 178 -5.16 9.39 -25.14
C GLN A 178 -4.35 10.31 -24.22
N ILE A 179 -4.70 10.30 -22.94
CA ILE A 179 -4.12 11.20 -21.94
C ILE A 179 -2.61 10.94 -21.81
N ASP A 180 -1.83 12.03 -21.90
CA ASP A 180 -0.38 12.02 -21.68
C ASP A 180 -0.09 12.28 -20.20
N PRO A 181 0.38 11.26 -19.44
CA PRO A 181 0.63 11.39 -18.00
C PRO A 181 1.71 12.43 -17.65
N ASN A 182 2.52 12.86 -18.63
CA ASN A 182 3.52 13.91 -18.42
C ASN A 182 2.92 15.32 -18.44
N LYS A 183 1.68 15.48 -18.90
CA LYS A 183 1.03 16.78 -19.09
C LYS A 183 -0.12 17.03 -18.14
N VAL A 184 -0.84 15.98 -17.77
CA VAL A 184 -2.01 16.07 -16.89
C VAL A 184 -2.01 14.90 -15.91
N SER A 185 -2.70 15.12 -14.78
CA SER A 185 -2.94 14.09 -13.79
C SER A 185 -3.69 12.90 -14.40
N LEU A 186 -3.27 11.69 -14.05
CA LEU A 186 -4.02 10.48 -14.36
C LEU A 186 -5.25 10.29 -13.47
N HIS A 187 -5.40 11.05 -12.38
CA HIS A 187 -6.52 10.90 -11.44
C HIS A 187 -7.71 11.82 -11.75
N ASP A 188 -7.49 12.84 -12.58
CA ASP A 188 -8.48 13.88 -12.83
C ASP A 188 -9.17 13.70 -14.19
N GLN A 189 -10.47 14.02 -14.25
CA GLN A 189 -11.19 14.17 -15.50
C GLN A 189 -11.52 15.64 -15.79
N SER A 190 -11.29 16.05 -17.03
CA SER A 190 -11.84 17.29 -17.57
C SER A 190 -13.25 17.10 -18.11
N LYS A 191 -14.17 17.99 -17.72
CA LYS A 191 -15.56 18.05 -18.22
C LYS A 191 -15.67 18.36 -19.72
N SER A 192 -14.62 18.90 -20.32
CA SER A 192 -14.64 19.31 -21.73
C SER A 192 -14.41 18.17 -22.73
N VAL A 193 -14.09 16.96 -22.26
CA VAL A 193 -13.76 15.83 -23.14
C VAL A 193 -14.73 14.66 -22.93
N PRO A 194 -14.94 13.80 -23.95
CA PRO A 194 -15.90 12.70 -23.88
C PRO A 194 -15.62 11.73 -22.72
N GLY A 195 -16.69 11.15 -22.18
CA GLY A 195 -16.62 10.17 -21.09
C GLY A 195 -16.50 10.77 -19.68
N TYR A 196 -16.67 12.09 -19.53
CA TYR A 196 -16.66 12.74 -18.21
C TYR A 196 -17.80 12.22 -17.31
N THR A 197 -17.44 11.81 -16.11
CA THR A 197 -18.37 11.28 -15.10
C THR A 197 -18.14 11.90 -13.72
N GLY A 198 -16.97 12.51 -13.50
CA GLY A 198 -16.62 13.24 -12.27
C GLY A 198 -15.15 13.64 -12.29
N SER A 199 -14.84 14.83 -11.80
CA SER A 199 -13.48 15.39 -11.91
C SER A 199 -12.49 14.60 -11.05
N THR A 200 -12.87 14.22 -9.83
CA THR A 200 -12.01 13.49 -8.89
C THR A 200 -12.46 12.03 -8.71
N PRO A 201 -11.62 11.12 -8.17
CA PRO A 201 -12.03 9.75 -7.85
C PRO A 201 -13.31 9.70 -7.00
N GLY A 202 -13.41 10.55 -5.98
CA GLY A 202 -14.61 10.66 -5.13
C GLY A 202 -15.87 11.06 -5.90
N GLU A 203 -15.78 12.02 -6.83
CA GLU A 203 -16.93 12.37 -7.67
C GLU A 203 -17.35 11.22 -8.60
N ARG A 204 -16.39 10.46 -9.13
CA ARG A 204 -16.68 9.28 -9.98
C ARG A 204 -17.29 8.13 -9.17
N ALA A 205 -16.82 7.91 -7.95
CA ALA A 205 -17.40 6.97 -7.01
C ALA A 205 -18.88 7.34 -6.72
N VAL A 206 -19.16 8.62 -6.43
CA VAL A 206 -20.53 9.14 -6.25
C VAL A 206 -21.37 8.93 -7.51
N TYR A 207 -20.82 9.19 -8.70
CA TYR A 207 -21.52 8.92 -9.96
C TYR A 207 -21.90 7.44 -10.07
N ALA A 208 -21.00 6.53 -9.68
CA ALA A 208 -21.24 5.09 -9.66
C ALA A 208 -22.12 4.63 -8.50
N GLY A 209 -22.55 5.51 -7.59
CA GLY A 209 -23.38 5.19 -6.43
C GLY A 209 -22.62 4.67 -5.21
N TYR A 210 -21.32 4.95 -5.11
CA TYR A 210 -20.47 4.69 -3.95
C TYR A 210 -20.24 6.01 -3.19
N TYR A 211 -20.53 6.04 -1.89
CA TYR A 211 -20.56 7.28 -1.10
C TYR A 211 -19.60 7.29 0.08
N GLU A 212 -18.83 6.23 0.27
CA GLU A 212 -17.76 6.16 1.27
C GLU A 212 -16.45 6.72 0.69
N GLY A 213 -15.40 6.82 1.52
CA GLY A 213 -14.10 7.32 1.08
C GLY A 213 -13.45 6.41 0.03
N VAL A 214 -12.76 7.02 -0.93
CA VAL A 214 -12.02 6.31 -1.98
C VAL A 214 -10.60 6.81 -2.15
N ALA A 215 -9.72 5.94 -2.61
CA ALA A 215 -8.39 6.25 -3.11
C ALA A 215 -8.19 5.46 -4.40
N GLU A 216 -7.47 6.06 -5.32
CA GLU A 216 -7.29 5.53 -6.64
C GLU A 216 -5.81 5.33 -6.93
N ASP A 217 -5.47 4.17 -7.47
CA ASP A 217 -4.18 3.94 -8.10
C ASP A 217 -4.39 3.71 -9.60
N VAL A 218 -3.56 4.36 -10.42
CA VAL A 218 -3.62 4.25 -11.88
C VAL A 218 -2.25 3.88 -12.43
N SER A 219 -2.21 2.79 -13.20
CA SER A 219 -1.04 2.39 -13.98
C SER A 219 -1.24 2.69 -15.46
N TYR A 220 -0.16 3.09 -16.14
CA TYR A 220 -0.11 3.40 -17.57
C TYR A 220 1.07 2.69 -18.24
N ASN A 221 0.81 1.85 -19.26
CA ASN A 221 1.84 1.17 -20.05
C ASN A 221 2.83 0.32 -19.22
N TYR A 222 2.36 -0.30 -18.15
CA TYR A 222 3.21 -1.12 -17.27
C TYR A 222 2.92 -2.60 -17.47
N GLY A 223 3.75 -3.27 -18.27
CA GLY A 223 3.75 -4.72 -18.45
C GLY A 223 2.37 -5.34 -18.69
N THR A 224 2.14 -6.48 -18.07
CA THR A 224 0.87 -7.15 -17.90
C THR A 224 0.02 -6.47 -16.81
N PRO A 225 -1.30 -6.75 -16.74
CA PRO A 225 -2.14 -6.19 -15.68
C PRO A 225 -1.69 -6.57 -14.26
N VAL A 226 -1.18 -7.78 -14.05
CA VAL A 226 -0.62 -8.20 -12.75
C VAL A 226 0.66 -7.43 -12.46
N GLU A 227 1.57 -7.31 -13.43
CA GLU A 227 2.77 -6.48 -13.27
C GLU A 227 2.42 -5.01 -13.00
N SER A 228 1.32 -4.48 -13.53
CA SER A 228 0.83 -3.14 -13.15
C SER A 228 0.50 -3.03 -11.66
N VAL A 229 -0.09 -4.08 -11.05
CA VAL A 229 -0.32 -4.12 -9.60
C VAL A 229 1.00 -4.15 -8.85
N ASP A 230 1.98 -4.91 -9.35
CA ASP A 230 3.32 -4.98 -8.77
C ASP A 230 4.05 -3.65 -8.82
N GLY A 231 3.92 -2.93 -9.94
CA GLY A 231 4.50 -1.60 -10.11
C GLY A 231 3.87 -0.57 -9.18
N LEU A 232 2.54 -0.61 -9.00
CA LEU A 232 1.83 0.22 -8.03
C LEU A 232 2.22 -0.11 -6.59
N PHE A 233 2.43 -1.40 -6.27
CA PHE A 233 2.91 -1.78 -4.95
C PHE A 233 4.38 -1.37 -4.74
N ASP A 234 5.24 -1.42 -5.75
CA ASP A 234 6.64 -0.99 -5.65
C ASP A 234 6.79 0.53 -5.45
N ALA A 235 5.83 1.32 -5.97
CA ALA A 235 5.78 2.77 -5.84
C ALA A 235 5.30 3.17 -4.42
N PRO A 236 6.14 3.76 -3.54
CA PRO A 236 5.84 3.92 -2.12
C PRO A 236 4.61 4.76 -1.74
N TYR A 237 4.19 5.75 -2.54
CA TYR A 237 2.92 6.48 -2.34
C TYR A 237 1.71 5.63 -2.77
N HIS A 238 1.80 4.94 -3.92
CA HIS A 238 0.75 4.03 -4.41
C HIS A 238 0.67 2.72 -3.62
N ARG A 239 1.71 2.37 -2.86
CA ARG A 239 1.68 1.24 -1.92
C ARG A 239 0.68 1.47 -0.77
N ILE A 240 0.42 2.72 -0.40
CA ILE A 240 -0.29 3.05 0.85
C ILE A 240 -1.72 2.45 0.86
N PRO A 241 -2.57 2.60 -0.17
CA PRO A 241 -3.90 1.99 -0.23
C PRO A 241 -3.93 0.48 0.06
N PHE A 242 -2.92 -0.27 -0.39
CA PHE A 242 -2.82 -1.71 -0.17
C PHE A 242 -2.70 -2.08 1.31
N LEU A 243 -2.10 -1.21 2.13
CA LEU A 243 -1.73 -1.49 3.52
C LEU A 243 -2.80 -1.08 4.53
N TYR A 244 -3.82 -0.33 4.13
CA TYR A 244 -4.90 0.03 5.03
C TYR A 244 -5.71 -1.20 5.45
N ALA A 245 -5.75 -1.46 6.76
CA ALA A 245 -6.53 -2.56 7.33
C ALA A 245 -8.05 -2.31 7.20
N THR A 246 -8.46 -1.05 7.09
CA THR A 246 -9.87 -0.66 6.98
C THR A 246 -10.43 -0.65 5.57
N VAL A 247 -9.59 -0.81 4.55
CA VAL A 247 -10.08 -1.05 3.19
C VAL A 247 -10.72 -2.43 3.18
N LYS A 248 -11.97 -2.49 2.74
CA LYS A 248 -12.76 -3.72 2.64
C LYS A 248 -13.06 -4.11 1.21
N GLU A 249 -13.03 -3.13 0.33
CA GLU A 249 -13.56 -3.25 -1.02
C GLU A 249 -12.60 -2.66 -2.03
N VAL A 250 -12.60 -3.21 -3.24
CA VAL A 250 -11.85 -2.69 -4.37
C VAL A 250 -12.67 -2.78 -5.64
N GLY A 251 -12.57 -1.78 -6.50
CA GLY A 251 -13.00 -1.83 -7.89
C GLY A 251 -11.80 -1.87 -8.80
N VAL A 252 -11.84 -2.69 -9.86
CA VAL A 252 -10.72 -2.77 -10.80
C VAL A 252 -11.20 -2.77 -12.24
N ALA A 253 -10.43 -2.12 -13.10
CA ALA A 253 -10.70 -2.13 -14.54
C ALA A 253 -9.42 -2.01 -15.36
N VAL A 254 -9.52 -2.49 -16.61
CA VAL A 254 -8.46 -2.36 -17.61
C VAL A 254 -9.05 -1.83 -18.91
N ALA A 255 -8.46 -0.78 -19.48
CA ALA A 255 -8.82 -0.24 -20.79
C ALA A 255 -7.54 0.08 -21.57
N GLY A 256 -7.26 -0.70 -22.62
CA GLY A 256 -5.98 -0.61 -23.34
C GLY A 256 -4.79 -0.78 -22.38
N PRO A 257 -3.86 0.19 -22.31
CA PRO A 257 -2.70 0.15 -21.42
C PRO A 257 -2.97 0.68 -20.00
N ILE A 258 -4.21 1.02 -19.66
CA ILE A 258 -4.60 1.61 -18.38
C ILE A 258 -5.10 0.52 -17.44
N VAL A 259 -4.58 0.49 -16.21
CA VAL A 259 -5.17 -0.26 -15.09
C VAL A 259 -5.57 0.73 -14.02
N VAL A 260 -6.81 0.65 -13.54
CA VAL A 260 -7.34 1.50 -12.45
C VAL A 260 -7.76 0.60 -11.29
N LEU A 261 -7.29 0.93 -10.09
CA LEU A 261 -7.71 0.34 -8.83
C LEU A 261 -8.39 1.42 -7.98
N GLU A 262 -9.63 1.18 -7.55
CA GLU A 262 -10.41 2.07 -6.68
C GLU A 262 -10.62 1.38 -5.34
N PHE A 263 -9.98 1.85 -4.28
CA PHE A 263 -10.05 1.28 -2.93
C PHE A 263 -11.13 1.97 -2.11
N GLY A 264 -12.03 1.20 -1.48
CA GLY A 264 -13.09 1.70 -0.61
C GLY A 264 -12.72 1.65 0.88
N PHE A 265 -12.68 2.82 1.54
CA PHE A 265 -12.23 2.97 2.93
C PHE A 265 -13.39 3.08 3.92
N GLN A 266 -13.07 2.72 5.16
CA GLN A 266 -13.76 3.17 6.37
C GLN A 266 -12.74 3.70 7.37
N ASP A 267 -13.19 4.51 8.33
CA ASP A 267 -12.30 5.12 9.33
C ASP A 267 -11.62 4.08 10.23
N GLU A 268 -10.34 4.32 10.53
CA GLU A 268 -9.48 3.46 11.35
C GLU A 268 -9.19 4.12 12.70
N ASN A 269 -9.73 3.58 13.79
CA ASN A 269 -9.54 4.21 15.11
C ASN A 269 -8.29 3.72 15.86
N GLN A 270 -7.75 2.56 15.48
CA GLN A 270 -6.62 1.95 16.17
C GLN A 270 -5.29 2.48 15.63
N MET A 271 -4.40 2.90 16.54
CA MET A 271 -3.03 3.27 16.20
C MET A 271 -2.10 2.08 16.22
N GLU A 272 -1.44 1.83 15.10
CA GLU A 272 -0.46 0.78 14.91
C GLU A 272 0.65 1.28 13.96
N LEU A 273 1.89 0.86 14.22
CA LEU A 273 3.02 1.10 13.33
C LEU A 273 3.15 -0.04 12.32
N GLN A 274 2.74 0.23 11.09
CA GLN A 274 2.91 -0.66 9.95
C GLN A 274 4.21 -0.35 9.21
N VAL A 275 4.88 -1.38 8.71
CA VAL A 275 6.16 -1.23 8.02
C VAL A 275 6.25 -2.10 6.77
N THR A 276 6.98 -1.64 5.78
CA THR A 276 7.39 -2.38 4.58
C THR A 276 8.90 -2.27 4.38
N PRO A 277 9.58 -3.28 3.82
CA PRO A 277 9.09 -4.62 3.48
C PRO A 277 8.52 -5.39 4.67
N ALA A 278 7.76 -6.46 4.42
CA ALA A 278 7.17 -7.24 5.49
C ALA A 278 8.26 -7.81 6.42
N PRO A 279 8.07 -7.80 7.76
CA PRO A 279 9.01 -8.42 8.68
C PRO A 279 9.30 -9.88 8.31
N GLY A 280 10.58 -10.18 8.07
CA GLY A 280 11.07 -11.51 7.72
C GLY A 280 11.00 -11.85 6.23
N ASP A 281 10.48 -10.96 5.37
CA ASP A 281 10.38 -11.18 3.92
C ASP A 281 11.73 -11.64 3.33
N LYS A 282 11.68 -12.63 2.44
CA LYS A 282 12.85 -13.36 1.94
C LYS A 282 13.27 -12.93 0.53
N TYR A 283 12.41 -12.24 -0.19
CA TYR A 283 12.62 -11.89 -1.60
C TYR A 283 12.22 -10.45 -1.90
N VAL A 284 12.69 -9.52 -1.07
CA VAL A 284 12.45 -8.08 -1.28
C VAL A 284 13.20 -7.62 -2.54
N PRO A 285 12.59 -6.80 -3.42
CA PRO A 285 13.32 -6.24 -4.55
C PRO A 285 14.57 -5.46 -4.11
N VAL A 286 15.60 -5.46 -4.96
CA VAL A 286 16.87 -4.78 -4.65
C VAL A 286 16.82 -3.28 -4.90
N ALA A 287 16.00 -2.85 -5.86
CA ALA A 287 16.05 -1.51 -6.43
C ALA A 287 14.65 -0.96 -6.73
N PHE A 288 14.61 0.34 -6.95
CA PHE A 288 13.46 1.05 -7.48
C PHE A 288 13.89 2.01 -8.58
N GLU A 289 13.16 1.98 -9.69
CA GLU A 289 13.52 2.63 -10.97
C GLU A 289 12.87 4.00 -11.17
N GLY A 290 12.03 4.46 -10.24
CA GLY A 290 11.39 5.77 -10.32
C GLY A 290 10.05 5.80 -11.05
N ASN A 291 9.37 4.65 -11.15
CA ASN A 291 8.05 4.54 -11.76
C ASN A 291 6.94 5.07 -10.84
N GLU A 292 6.99 6.35 -10.47
CA GLU A 292 6.05 6.96 -9.54
C GLU A 292 5.89 8.47 -9.73
N VAL A 293 4.66 8.95 -9.53
CA VAL A 293 4.31 10.38 -9.50
C VAL A 293 3.50 10.66 -8.23
N PRO A 294 3.92 11.63 -7.37
CA PRO A 294 5.14 12.42 -7.48
C PRO A 294 6.40 11.57 -7.30
N ASP A 295 7.49 11.99 -7.94
CA ASP A 295 8.78 11.32 -7.77
C ASP A 295 9.23 11.38 -6.27
N PRO A 296 9.49 10.22 -5.62
CA PRO A 296 9.87 10.16 -4.21
C PRO A 296 11.27 10.73 -3.93
N ILE A 297 12.16 10.81 -4.93
CA ILE A 297 13.51 11.40 -4.81
C ILE A 297 13.58 12.83 -5.35
N ARG A 298 12.48 13.46 -5.76
CA ARG A 298 12.44 14.84 -6.30
C ARG A 298 13.12 15.90 -5.43
N MET A 299 13.17 15.68 -4.11
CA MET A 299 13.80 16.56 -3.12
C MET A 299 15.26 16.19 -2.81
N HIS A 300 15.75 15.10 -3.38
CA HIS A 300 17.03 14.46 -3.09
C HIS A 300 17.91 14.30 -4.34
N THR A 301 17.60 15.01 -5.43
CA THR A 301 18.29 14.92 -6.72
C THR A 301 19.77 15.31 -6.68
N ALA A 302 20.19 16.06 -5.65
CA ALA A 302 21.60 16.36 -5.40
C ALA A 302 22.38 15.18 -4.79
N THR A 303 21.68 14.19 -4.22
CA THR A 303 22.26 13.07 -3.47
C THR A 303 22.12 11.75 -4.21
N ALA A 304 21.05 11.55 -4.97
CA ALA A 304 20.75 10.30 -5.63
C ALA A 304 20.20 10.47 -7.04
N SER A 305 20.40 9.43 -7.86
CA SER A 305 19.79 9.22 -9.16
C SER A 305 19.35 7.77 -9.27
N TYR A 306 18.32 7.51 -10.07
CA TYR A 306 17.88 6.14 -10.33
C TYR A 306 18.96 5.29 -11.02
N PRO A 307 18.99 3.96 -10.76
CA PRO A 307 18.17 3.25 -9.77
C PRO A 307 18.63 3.53 -8.33
N VAL A 308 17.67 3.62 -7.42
CA VAL A 308 17.90 3.70 -5.96
C VAL A 308 17.55 2.35 -5.31
N GLY A 309 17.83 2.17 -4.03
CA GLY A 309 17.40 0.95 -3.32
C GLY A 309 15.89 0.90 -3.12
N TYR A 310 15.37 -0.30 -2.90
CA TYR A 310 13.93 -0.50 -2.71
C TYR A 310 13.37 0.31 -1.51
N PRO A 311 12.34 1.15 -1.69
CA PRO A 311 11.81 2.03 -0.66
C PRO A 311 11.21 1.27 0.53
N ILE A 312 11.61 1.68 1.73
CA ILE A 312 11.07 1.24 3.01
C ILE A 312 10.01 2.26 3.45
N LEU A 313 8.75 1.84 3.55
CA LEU A 313 7.66 2.67 4.07
C LEU A 313 7.41 2.31 5.54
N ALA A 314 7.23 3.30 6.40
CA ALA A 314 6.64 3.11 7.73
C ALA A 314 5.46 4.08 7.91
N ARG A 315 4.35 3.57 8.42
CA ARG A 315 3.08 4.30 8.54
C ARG A 315 2.49 4.10 9.92
N LEU A 316 1.97 5.17 10.51
CA LEU A 316 1.09 5.09 11.67
C LEU A 316 -0.36 5.08 11.21
N THR A 317 -1.11 4.06 11.60
CA THR A 317 -2.57 4.05 11.46
C THR A 317 -3.22 4.89 12.57
N GLY A 318 -4.49 5.22 12.40
CA GLY A 318 -5.30 5.92 13.38
C GLY A 318 -5.93 7.22 12.85
N ALA A 319 -7.19 7.44 13.24
CA ALA A 319 -7.93 8.65 13.00
C ALA A 319 -7.43 9.79 13.91
N ASP A 320 -7.64 11.02 13.45
CA ASP A 320 -7.40 12.26 14.21
C ASP A 320 -5.95 12.45 14.70
N LEU A 321 -4.97 11.91 13.97
CA LEU A 321 -3.56 12.21 14.25
C LEU A 321 -3.26 13.64 13.80
N GLU A 322 -2.83 14.48 14.73
CA GLU A 322 -2.54 15.89 14.51
C GLU A 322 -1.19 16.07 13.81
N GLU A 323 -0.18 15.30 14.24
CA GLU A 323 1.19 15.38 13.73
C GLU A 323 1.89 14.03 13.87
N VAL A 324 2.62 13.61 12.82
CA VAL A 324 3.54 12.47 12.85
C VAL A 324 4.96 12.95 12.54
N THR A 325 5.91 12.60 13.40
CA THR A 325 7.32 13.01 13.28
C THR A 325 8.24 11.80 13.25
N LEU A 326 9.20 11.82 12.31
CA LEU A 326 10.32 10.87 12.27
C LEU A 326 11.36 11.24 13.34
N LEU A 327 11.56 10.37 14.33
CA LEU A 327 12.54 10.57 15.41
C LEU A 327 13.89 9.91 15.10
N ASP A 328 13.87 8.67 14.62
CA ASP A 328 15.07 7.93 14.21
C ASP A 328 14.71 6.93 13.11
N ALA A 329 15.67 6.64 12.24
CA ALA A 329 15.57 5.56 11.27
C ALA A 329 16.96 5.10 10.82
N LYS A 330 17.12 3.78 10.68
CA LYS A 330 18.37 3.13 10.31
C LYS A 330 18.10 1.92 9.43
N LEU A 331 19.02 1.65 8.52
CA LEU A 331 19.12 0.39 7.79
C LEU A 331 20.56 -0.07 7.92
N THR A 332 20.77 -1.33 8.29
CA THR A 332 22.11 -1.94 8.35
C THR A 332 22.15 -3.22 7.55
N ASP A 333 23.28 -3.49 6.92
CA ASP A 333 23.54 -4.79 6.28
C ASP A 333 23.82 -5.89 7.33
N ALA A 334 24.04 -7.12 6.84
CA ALA A 334 24.36 -8.27 7.68
C ALA A 334 25.66 -8.13 8.49
N ALA A 335 26.57 -7.24 8.09
CA ALA A 335 27.80 -6.92 8.83
C ALA A 335 27.60 -5.78 9.86
N GLY A 336 26.38 -5.25 9.97
CA GLY A 336 26.04 -4.12 10.83
C GLY A 336 26.49 -2.77 10.27
N GLN A 337 26.92 -2.70 9.01
CA GLN A 337 27.31 -1.44 8.39
C GLN A 337 26.06 -0.64 8.02
N PRO A 338 26.06 0.69 8.27
CA PRO A 338 24.92 1.53 7.94
C PRO A 338 24.77 1.68 6.42
N VAL A 339 23.54 1.58 5.95
CA VAL A 339 23.14 1.94 4.58
C VAL A 339 22.61 3.38 4.59
N GLU A 340 23.11 4.20 3.66
CA GLU A 340 22.67 5.59 3.54
C GLU A 340 21.23 5.66 3.03
N LEU A 341 20.40 6.48 3.69
CA LEU A 341 18.97 6.61 3.41
C LEU A 341 18.60 8.05 3.06
N LEU A 342 17.90 8.21 1.93
CA LEU A 342 17.03 9.35 1.67
C LEU A 342 15.82 9.28 2.61
N ARG A 343 15.35 10.44 3.08
CA ARG A 343 14.29 10.51 4.11
C ARG A 343 13.18 11.44 3.67
N ASN A 344 11.99 10.89 3.47
CA ASN A 344 10.76 11.64 3.28
C ASN A 344 9.89 11.44 4.51
N SER A 345 9.31 12.52 4.99
CA SER A 345 8.48 12.58 6.19
C SER A 345 7.46 13.71 6.03
N PRO A 346 6.41 13.79 6.87
CA PRO A 346 5.44 14.88 6.78
C PRO A 346 6.10 16.27 6.94
N LYS A 347 7.29 16.34 7.56
CA LYS A 347 8.06 17.57 7.72
C LYS A 347 8.59 18.14 6.40
N ASN A 348 8.99 17.29 5.45
CA ASN A 348 9.63 17.73 4.20
C ASN A 348 8.84 17.33 2.95
N ASP A 349 7.89 16.41 3.06
CA ASP A 349 7.10 15.91 1.95
C ASP A 349 5.61 16.16 2.19
N ASN A 350 5.03 17.07 1.42
CA ASN A 350 3.61 17.44 1.52
C ASN A 350 2.64 16.34 1.04
N HIS A 351 3.14 15.24 0.47
CA HIS A 351 2.33 14.08 0.11
C HIS A 351 2.25 13.04 1.22
N LEU A 352 2.96 13.24 2.34
CA LEU A 352 2.95 12.34 3.49
C LEU A 352 2.28 13.02 4.67
N LYS A 353 1.42 12.28 5.38
CA LYS A 353 0.75 12.79 6.60
C LYS A 353 1.06 11.93 7.81
N GLN A 354 0.94 10.61 7.65
CA GLN A 354 1.15 9.62 8.71
C GLN A 354 2.28 8.65 8.37
N GLU A 355 2.94 8.87 7.24
CA GLU A 355 3.90 7.99 6.61
C GLU A 355 5.30 8.61 6.57
N VAL A 356 6.31 7.75 6.56
CA VAL A 356 7.70 8.09 6.23
C VAL A 356 8.20 7.11 5.18
N ILE A 357 8.95 7.62 4.20
CA ILE A 357 9.60 6.81 3.17
C ILE A 357 11.11 6.93 3.37
N LEU A 358 11.77 5.79 3.48
CA LEU A 358 13.21 5.66 3.69
C LEU A 358 13.78 4.89 2.49
N THR A 359 14.51 5.58 1.62
CA THR A 359 14.99 4.99 0.37
C THR A 359 16.51 4.88 0.40
N PRO A 360 17.10 3.67 0.29
CA PRO A 360 18.54 3.54 0.19
C PRO A 360 19.08 4.31 -1.03
N VAL A 361 20.18 5.05 -0.87
CA VAL A 361 20.75 5.89 -1.94
C VAL A 361 21.19 5.06 -3.17
N LYS A 362 21.50 3.79 -2.96
CA LYS A 362 21.93 2.85 -4.02
C LYS A 362 21.10 1.56 -3.94
N PRO A 363 20.99 0.81 -5.05
CA PRO A 363 20.44 -0.54 -5.04
C PRO A 363 21.06 -1.39 -3.93
N LEU A 364 20.22 -2.16 -3.25
CA LEU A 364 20.65 -3.12 -2.25
C LEU A 364 21.39 -4.28 -2.94
N GLN A 365 22.22 -4.99 -2.18
CA GLN A 365 22.88 -6.19 -2.69
C GLN A 365 21.86 -7.31 -2.85
N PRO A 366 21.93 -8.11 -3.93
CA PRO A 366 21.07 -9.29 -4.07
C PRO A 366 21.38 -10.31 -2.97
N ASP A 367 20.39 -11.14 -2.66
CA ASP A 367 20.52 -12.25 -1.72
C ASP A 367 21.12 -11.89 -0.35
N SER A 368 20.80 -10.69 0.15
CA SER A 368 21.45 -10.07 1.30
C SER A 368 20.46 -9.72 2.39
N ALA A 369 20.82 -10.01 3.64
CA ALA A 369 20.01 -9.68 4.80
C ALA A 369 20.26 -8.23 5.25
N TYR A 370 19.18 -7.57 5.65
CA TYR A 370 19.18 -6.21 6.17
C TYR A 370 18.32 -6.12 7.43
N THR A 371 18.72 -5.24 8.34
CA THR A 371 17.96 -4.89 9.53
C THR A 371 17.50 -3.44 9.43
N ALA A 372 16.20 -3.22 9.37
CA ALA A 372 15.57 -1.91 9.40
C ALA A 372 15.16 -1.53 10.83
N TYR A 373 15.23 -0.24 11.14
CA TYR A 373 14.73 0.36 12.36
C TYR A 373 14.05 1.70 12.04
N VAL A 374 12.90 1.94 12.65
CA VAL A 374 12.19 3.23 12.60
C VAL A 374 11.62 3.56 13.97
N LYS A 375 11.64 4.84 14.30
CA LYS A 375 11.01 5.41 15.49
C LYS A 375 10.24 6.66 15.11
N LEU A 376 8.94 6.66 15.37
CA LEU A 376 8.01 7.75 15.08
C LEU A 376 7.38 8.26 16.38
N SER A 377 7.01 9.53 16.41
CA SER A 377 6.06 10.07 17.38
C SER A 377 4.80 10.55 16.70
N ALA A 378 3.67 10.43 17.40
CA ALA A 378 2.39 10.99 16.96
C ALA A 378 1.71 11.78 18.08
N SER A 379 1.11 12.93 17.74
CA SER A 379 0.23 13.69 18.62
C SER A 379 -1.24 13.37 18.32
N ARG A 380 -2.02 13.12 19.37
CA ARG A 380 -3.48 12.99 19.32
C ARG A 380 -4.08 13.58 20.58
N ASN A 381 -5.01 14.52 20.45
CA ASN A 381 -5.68 15.19 21.57
C ASN A 381 -4.68 15.76 22.60
N GLY A 382 -3.60 16.39 22.10
CA GLY A 382 -2.52 16.92 22.94
C GLY A 382 -1.62 15.88 23.64
N THR A 383 -1.83 14.58 23.41
CA THR A 383 -0.98 13.50 23.93
C THR A 383 -0.01 13.03 22.87
N VAL A 384 1.29 13.03 23.19
CA VAL A 384 2.35 12.53 22.29
C VAL A 384 2.72 11.10 22.67
N SER A 385 2.58 10.18 21.72
CA SER A 385 2.97 8.77 21.85
C SER A 385 4.15 8.46 20.92
N THR A 386 4.98 7.48 21.31
CA THR A 386 6.13 7.04 20.51
C THR A 386 5.96 5.57 20.11
N PHE A 387 6.32 5.27 18.87
CA PHE A 387 6.24 3.95 18.27
C PHE A 387 7.58 3.61 17.65
N GLU A 388 8.06 2.39 17.85
CA GLU A 388 9.29 1.92 17.22
C GLU A 388 9.16 0.50 16.71
N ARG A 389 9.88 0.21 15.62
CA ARG A 389 9.94 -1.11 15.02
C ARG A 389 11.37 -1.38 14.58
N LYS A 390 11.88 -2.55 14.94
CA LYS A 390 13.10 -3.14 14.38
C LYS A 390 12.71 -4.46 13.72
N TRP A 391 13.10 -4.68 12.48
CA TRP A 391 12.79 -5.90 11.75
C TRP A 391 13.85 -6.21 10.70
N ASP A 392 13.90 -7.47 10.30
CA ASP A 392 14.82 -7.96 9.29
C ASP A 392 14.06 -8.29 8.00
N PHE A 393 14.76 -8.20 6.87
CA PHE A 393 14.31 -8.72 5.58
C PHE A 393 15.52 -9.16 4.76
N ARG A 394 15.29 -9.93 3.69
CA ARG A 394 16.30 -10.35 2.73
C ARG A 394 15.87 -9.96 1.32
N THR A 395 16.82 -9.49 0.54
CA THR A 395 16.61 -9.16 -0.86
C THR A 395 16.57 -10.40 -1.74
N GLU A 396 15.84 -10.32 -2.84
CA GLU A 396 15.78 -11.39 -3.83
C GLU A 396 17.15 -11.65 -4.49
N PRO A 397 17.49 -12.91 -4.78
CA PRO A 397 18.73 -13.27 -5.48
C PRO A 397 18.69 -12.89 -6.97
N VAL A 398 17.50 -12.95 -7.57
CA VAL A 398 17.20 -12.59 -8.97
C VAL A 398 15.95 -11.74 -8.94
N PRO A 399 15.87 -10.67 -9.76
CA PRO A 399 14.63 -9.92 -9.93
C PRO A 399 13.42 -10.82 -10.15
N THR A 400 12.26 -10.39 -9.66
CA THR A 400 10.93 -11.01 -9.84
C THR A 400 10.67 -12.33 -9.12
N VAL A 401 11.68 -13.02 -8.57
CA VAL A 401 11.49 -14.26 -7.80
C VAL A 401 10.45 -14.07 -6.69
N GLY A 402 10.54 -12.97 -5.95
CA GLY A 402 9.62 -12.71 -4.84
C GLY A 402 8.17 -12.60 -5.30
N LYS A 403 7.93 -11.78 -6.33
CA LYS A 403 6.60 -11.53 -6.89
C LYS A 403 5.99 -12.77 -7.53
N GLU A 404 6.78 -13.51 -8.31
CA GLU A 404 6.31 -14.75 -8.93
C GLU A 404 5.86 -15.77 -7.88
N LYS A 405 6.62 -15.93 -6.79
CA LYS A 405 6.23 -16.80 -5.67
C LYS A 405 5.02 -16.27 -4.91
N LEU A 406 4.95 -14.96 -4.69
CA LEU A 406 3.83 -14.30 -4.03
C LEU A 406 2.52 -14.56 -4.78
N HIS A 407 2.50 -14.36 -6.10
CA HIS A 407 1.29 -14.53 -6.90
C HIS A 407 0.94 -16.00 -7.16
N GLN A 408 1.93 -16.90 -7.13
CA GLN A 408 1.70 -18.34 -7.19
C GLN A 408 0.94 -18.85 -5.95
N ASP A 409 1.41 -18.50 -4.74
CA ASP A 409 0.76 -18.88 -3.47
C ASP A 409 1.18 -17.92 -2.35
N ALA A 410 0.37 -16.88 -2.14
CA ALA A 410 0.65 -15.85 -1.13
C ALA A 410 0.64 -16.39 0.31
N ALA A 411 -0.13 -17.44 0.58
CA ALA A 411 -0.18 -18.05 1.90
C ALA A 411 1.08 -18.86 2.19
N ALA A 412 1.60 -19.60 1.19
CA ALA A 412 2.90 -20.26 1.29
C ALA A 412 4.04 -19.23 1.35
N TYR A 413 3.97 -18.17 0.55
CA TYR A 413 4.95 -17.08 0.56
C TYR A 413 5.05 -16.41 1.92
N LYS A 414 3.91 -16.05 2.53
CA LYS A 414 3.87 -15.48 3.89
C LYS A 414 4.57 -16.37 4.92
N LYS A 415 4.37 -17.69 4.85
CA LYS A 415 5.04 -18.63 5.76
C LYS A 415 6.56 -18.60 5.63
N LEU A 416 7.11 -18.26 4.46
CA LEU A 416 8.56 -18.08 4.30
C LEU A 416 9.08 -16.89 5.11
N ALA A 417 8.30 -15.81 5.24
CA ALA A 417 8.66 -14.66 6.06
C ALA A 417 8.68 -14.99 7.56
N GLU A 418 7.86 -15.96 7.97
CA GLU A 418 7.78 -16.43 9.36
C GLU A 418 8.92 -17.42 9.73
N LEU A 419 9.67 -17.93 8.74
CA LEU A 419 10.79 -18.84 8.98
C LEU A 419 11.98 -18.12 9.62
N GLN A 420 12.46 -18.68 10.73
CA GLN A 420 13.70 -18.25 11.36
C GLN A 420 14.93 -18.72 10.57
N GLY A 421 15.90 -17.81 10.44
CA GLY A 421 17.15 -18.07 9.74
C GLY A 421 17.11 -17.86 8.23
N ASP A 422 18.25 -18.13 7.60
CA ASP A 422 18.41 -18.07 6.16
C ASP A 422 17.75 -19.29 5.51
N ALA A 423 16.84 -19.04 4.56
CA ALA A 423 16.35 -20.10 3.69
C ALA A 423 17.49 -20.50 2.75
N ALA A 424 17.76 -21.81 2.65
CA ALA A 424 18.67 -22.32 1.64
C ALA A 424 18.00 -22.20 0.27
N HIS A 425 18.70 -21.62 -0.69
CA HIS A 425 18.23 -21.53 -2.06
C HIS A 425 18.53 -22.83 -2.80
N THR A 426 17.66 -23.21 -3.72
CA THR A 426 17.86 -24.36 -4.60
C THR A 426 17.76 -23.92 -6.04
N VAL A 427 18.81 -24.20 -6.81
CA VAL A 427 18.87 -24.02 -8.25
C VAL A 427 18.88 -25.37 -8.92
N SER A 428 18.14 -25.53 -10.01
CA SER A 428 18.31 -26.68 -10.89
C SER A 428 18.25 -26.30 -12.36
N PHE A 429 18.98 -27.01 -13.21
CA PHE A 429 18.90 -26.85 -14.66
C PHE A 429 19.31 -28.13 -15.38
N ALA A 430 18.68 -28.40 -16.53
CA ALA A 430 19.03 -29.53 -17.39
C ALA A 430 20.25 -29.17 -18.25
N LEU A 431 21.19 -30.11 -18.44
CA LEU A 431 22.43 -29.86 -19.21
C LEU A 431 22.19 -29.61 -20.70
N ASN A 432 21.00 -29.96 -21.21
CA ASN A 432 20.55 -29.74 -22.58
C ASN A 432 19.35 -28.79 -22.66
N GLY A 433 19.02 -28.10 -21.55
CA GLY A 433 17.92 -27.15 -21.48
C GLY A 433 18.37 -25.71 -21.75
N ASP A 434 17.39 -24.82 -21.80
CA ASP A 434 17.52 -23.37 -21.99
C ASP A 434 16.92 -22.57 -20.82
N LYS A 435 16.64 -23.26 -19.70
CA LYS A 435 16.01 -22.69 -18.50
C LYS A 435 16.69 -23.19 -17.22
N TYR A 436 16.69 -22.36 -16.17
CA TYR A 436 16.97 -22.78 -14.80
C TYR A 436 15.75 -22.54 -13.90
N VAL A 437 15.70 -23.29 -12.80
CA VAL A 437 14.69 -23.14 -11.76
C VAL A 437 15.40 -22.67 -10.49
N LEU A 438 14.99 -21.53 -9.94
CA LEU A 438 15.47 -20.99 -8.66
C LEU A 438 14.29 -20.93 -7.68
N ASP A 439 14.40 -21.69 -6.59
CA ASP A 439 13.36 -21.82 -5.56
C ASP A 439 11.97 -22.14 -6.13
N GLY A 440 11.93 -22.94 -7.20
CA GLY A 440 10.69 -23.34 -7.89
C GLY A 440 10.21 -22.37 -8.96
N VAL A 441 10.85 -21.21 -9.12
CA VAL A 441 10.56 -20.22 -10.17
C VAL A 441 11.46 -20.48 -11.39
N THR A 442 10.89 -20.45 -12.60
CA THR A 442 11.61 -20.80 -13.83
C THR A 442 12.05 -19.57 -14.60
N PHE A 443 13.32 -19.52 -14.97
CA PHE A 443 13.94 -18.43 -15.71
C PHE A 443 14.57 -18.93 -17.00
N ASP A 444 14.52 -18.12 -18.06
CA ASP A 444 15.25 -18.38 -19.30
C ASP A 444 16.75 -18.12 -19.11
N MET A 445 17.56 -19.00 -19.70
CA MET A 445 19.01 -18.81 -19.82
C MET A 445 19.32 -18.04 -21.10
N HIS A 446 20.33 -17.16 -21.04
CA HIS A 446 20.83 -16.51 -22.23
C HIS A 446 21.58 -17.49 -23.14
N VAL A 447 22.29 -18.45 -22.55
CA VAL A 447 23.06 -19.47 -23.27
C VAL A 447 22.81 -20.83 -22.63
N ALA A 448 22.51 -21.83 -23.46
CA ALA A 448 22.38 -23.21 -23.01
C ALA A 448 23.68 -23.69 -22.32
N PRO A 449 23.58 -24.58 -21.30
CA PRO A 449 24.75 -25.12 -20.64
C PRO A 449 25.66 -25.87 -21.63
N ALA A 450 26.96 -25.88 -21.33
CA ALA A 450 27.93 -26.67 -22.06
C ALA A 450 28.57 -27.72 -21.14
N VAL A 451 28.83 -28.91 -21.66
CA VAL A 451 29.60 -29.95 -20.97
C VAL A 451 30.92 -30.12 -21.68
N VAL A 452 32.02 -29.82 -20.99
CA VAL A 452 33.37 -29.91 -21.53
C VAL A 452 34.23 -30.71 -20.57
N ASP A 453 34.85 -31.79 -21.08
CA ASP A 453 35.70 -32.70 -20.29
C ASP A 453 35.03 -33.20 -18.99
N GLY A 454 33.73 -33.49 -19.08
CA GLY A 454 32.91 -33.95 -17.94
C GLY A 454 32.50 -32.86 -16.95
N SER A 455 32.82 -31.59 -17.20
CA SER A 455 32.43 -30.46 -16.37
C SER A 455 31.32 -29.62 -17.01
N ALA A 456 30.31 -29.26 -16.21
CA ALA A 456 29.23 -28.38 -16.65
C ALA A 456 29.64 -26.90 -16.56
N TYR A 457 29.24 -26.13 -17.57
CA TYR A 457 29.52 -24.71 -17.72
C TYR A 457 28.24 -23.94 -18.00
N LEU A 458 28.12 -22.76 -17.40
CA LEU A 458 27.04 -21.80 -17.65
C LEU A 458 27.61 -20.43 -18.00
N TRP A 459 26.82 -19.63 -18.71
CA TRP A 459 27.19 -18.26 -18.98
C TRP A 459 27.34 -17.48 -17.68
N VAL A 460 28.35 -16.60 -17.66
CA VAL A 460 28.78 -15.86 -16.48
C VAL A 460 27.62 -15.16 -15.74
N ARG A 461 26.69 -14.52 -16.44
CA ARG A 461 25.60 -13.78 -15.78
C ARG A 461 24.45 -14.69 -15.35
N ASP A 462 24.07 -15.69 -16.15
CA ASP A 462 23.03 -16.66 -15.75
C ASP A 462 23.41 -17.38 -14.45
N LEU A 463 24.68 -17.79 -14.34
CA LEU A 463 25.17 -18.43 -13.12
C LEU A 463 25.28 -17.45 -11.95
N ALA A 464 25.59 -16.17 -12.20
CA ALA A 464 25.59 -15.14 -11.17
C ALA A 464 24.18 -14.93 -10.60
N SER A 465 23.19 -14.74 -11.48
CA SER A 465 21.77 -14.63 -11.14
C SER A 465 21.31 -15.85 -10.36
N ALA A 466 21.51 -17.05 -10.91
CA ALA A 466 21.08 -18.28 -10.26
C ALA A 466 21.67 -18.46 -8.86
N LEU A 467 22.89 -17.98 -8.60
CA LEU A 467 23.53 -18.08 -7.29
C LEU A 467 23.33 -16.83 -6.42
N GLY A 468 22.52 -15.86 -6.80
CA GLY A 468 22.34 -14.61 -6.06
C GLY A 468 23.66 -13.86 -5.83
N ALA A 469 24.52 -13.84 -6.83
CA ALA A 469 25.82 -13.16 -6.81
C ALA A 469 25.84 -11.99 -7.78
N ALA A 470 26.52 -10.90 -7.41
CA ALA A 470 26.84 -9.83 -8.35
C ALA A 470 28.02 -10.25 -9.22
N VAL A 471 28.08 -9.79 -10.47
CA VAL A 471 29.22 -10.07 -11.36
C VAL A 471 29.63 -8.86 -12.19
N THR A 472 30.94 -8.66 -12.32
CA THR A 472 31.56 -7.63 -13.16
C THR A 472 32.65 -8.23 -14.05
N TRP A 473 33.03 -7.51 -15.11
CA TRP A 473 34.12 -7.91 -16.00
C TRP A 473 35.33 -6.99 -15.83
N ASP A 474 36.50 -7.57 -15.61
CA ASP A 474 37.79 -6.88 -15.64
C ASP A 474 38.47 -7.18 -16.98
N ASP A 475 38.56 -6.15 -17.83
CA ASP A 475 39.15 -6.30 -19.16
C ASP A 475 40.68 -6.43 -19.12
N ALA A 476 41.35 -5.80 -18.17
CA ALA A 476 42.81 -5.85 -18.04
C ALA A 476 43.27 -7.26 -17.63
N GLN A 477 42.53 -7.89 -16.72
CA GLN A 477 42.79 -9.26 -16.27
C GLN A 477 42.11 -10.32 -17.15
N LYS A 478 41.22 -9.91 -18.06
CA LYS A 478 40.32 -10.79 -18.83
C LYS A 478 39.60 -11.77 -17.92
N ALA A 479 38.96 -11.23 -16.88
CA ALA A 479 38.40 -12.01 -15.78
C ALA A 479 36.97 -11.59 -15.41
N ALA A 480 36.16 -12.57 -15.03
CA ALA A 480 34.88 -12.35 -14.39
C ALA A 480 35.06 -12.27 -12.87
N ILE A 481 34.54 -11.24 -12.23
CA ILE A 481 34.64 -11.01 -10.78
C ILE A 481 33.23 -11.14 -10.18
N TYR A 482 33.03 -12.21 -9.42
CA TYR A 482 31.81 -12.45 -8.65
C TYR A 482 31.96 -11.91 -7.23
N THR A 483 30.90 -11.33 -6.71
CA THR A 483 30.81 -10.90 -5.31
C THR A 483 29.53 -11.42 -4.69
N LYS A 484 29.67 -12.10 -3.56
CA LYS A 484 28.55 -12.59 -2.76
C LYS A 484 28.95 -12.60 -1.29
N LYS A 485 28.16 -11.93 -0.44
CA LYS A 485 28.47 -11.75 0.99
C LYS A 485 29.91 -11.23 1.16
N ASP A 486 30.75 -11.94 1.90
CA ASP A 486 32.14 -11.63 2.20
C ASP A 486 33.16 -12.23 1.19
N ARG A 487 32.67 -12.81 0.09
CA ARG A 487 33.50 -13.51 -0.90
C ARG A 487 33.56 -12.76 -2.22
N THR A 488 34.78 -12.55 -2.70
CA THR A 488 35.08 -12.11 -4.06
C THR A 488 35.81 -13.22 -4.80
N ILE A 489 35.28 -13.66 -5.95
CA ILE A 489 35.84 -14.75 -6.74
C ILE A 489 36.17 -14.23 -8.13
N THR A 490 37.43 -14.36 -8.54
CA THR A 490 37.92 -13.91 -9.84
C THR A 490 38.23 -15.11 -10.72
N PHE A 491 37.52 -15.25 -11.84
CA PHE A 491 37.74 -16.30 -12.83
C PHE A 491 38.44 -15.73 -14.06
N TYR A 492 39.68 -16.15 -14.29
CA TYR A 492 40.46 -15.76 -15.46
C TYR A 492 40.08 -16.59 -16.69
N THR A 493 39.89 -15.94 -17.84
CA THR A 493 39.57 -16.63 -19.11
C THR A 493 40.79 -17.01 -19.94
N THR A 494 41.96 -16.46 -19.60
CA THR A 494 43.21 -16.61 -20.36
C THR A 494 44.20 -17.60 -19.75
N ARG A 495 43.94 -18.11 -18.53
CA ARG A 495 44.82 -19.03 -17.80
C ARG A 495 44.07 -19.96 -16.86
N GLY A 496 44.67 -21.10 -16.53
CA GLY A 496 44.12 -22.13 -15.65
C GLY A 496 44.19 -21.77 -14.16
N ALA A 497 43.61 -20.65 -13.77
CA ALA A 497 43.60 -20.18 -12.39
C ALA A 497 42.29 -19.45 -12.04
N TYR A 498 42.05 -19.29 -10.74
CA TYR A 498 41.02 -18.40 -10.19
C TYR A 498 41.54 -17.80 -8.88
N ALA A 499 40.93 -16.72 -8.39
CA ALA A 499 41.26 -16.13 -7.10
C ALA A 499 40.05 -16.10 -6.16
N VAL A 500 40.29 -16.26 -4.86
CA VAL A 500 39.31 -16.07 -3.79
C VAL A 500 39.85 -15.03 -2.83
N ASN A 501 39.12 -13.92 -2.67
CA ASN A 501 39.55 -12.77 -1.85
C ASN A 501 40.99 -12.33 -2.16
N GLY A 502 41.34 -12.30 -3.45
CA GLY A 502 42.65 -11.90 -3.96
C GLY A 502 43.74 -12.99 -3.90
N ARG A 503 43.49 -14.15 -3.29
CA ARG A 503 44.43 -15.26 -3.26
C ARG A 503 44.20 -16.20 -4.45
N GLU A 504 45.23 -16.42 -5.26
CA GLU A 504 45.15 -17.27 -6.45
C GLU A 504 45.27 -18.78 -6.16
N TYR A 505 44.59 -19.57 -6.99
CA TYR A 505 44.56 -21.02 -7.00
C TYR A 505 44.61 -21.53 -8.45
N VAL A 506 45.39 -22.58 -8.69
CA VAL A 506 45.44 -23.26 -9.99
C VAL A 506 44.23 -24.19 -10.13
N THR A 507 43.66 -24.27 -11.34
CA THR A 507 42.54 -25.18 -11.63
C THR A 507 42.70 -25.84 -13.01
N GLY A 508 42.32 -27.12 -13.09
CA GLY A 508 42.20 -27.85 -14.37
C GLY A 508 40.91 -27.54 -15.13
N THR A 509 39.93 -26.92 -14.46
CA THR A 509 38.61 -26.61 -15.01
C THR A 509 38.43 -25.10 -15.00
N ALA A 510 39.18 -24.41 -15.86
CA ALA A 510 39.17 -22.94 -15.94
C ALA A 510 37.88 -22.40 -16.58
N ALA A 511 37.61 -21.11 -16.37
CA ALA A 511 36.65 -20.38 -17.18
C ALA A 511 37.12 -20.34 -18.64
N LYS A 512 36.17 -20.38 -19.58
CA LYS A 512 36.48 -20.50 -21.01
C LYS A 512 35.65 -19.49 -21.80
N LEU A 513 36.23 -18.91 -22.84
CA LEU A 513 35.48 -18.19 -23.85
C LEU A 513 34.98 -19.20 -24.89
N MET A 514 33.66 -19.33 -25.03
CA MET A 514 33.03 -20.24 -26.01
C MET A 514 32.00 -19.46 -26.80
N ASN A 515 32.12 -19.41 -28.13
CA ASN A 515 31.21 -18.67 -29.01
C ASN A 515 30.94 -17.24 -28.52
N ASP A 516 31.99 -16.50 -28.17
CA ASP A 516 31.95 -15.13 -27.62
C ASP A 516 31.28 -14.98 -26.24
N HIS A 517 31.01 -16.08 -25.54
CA HIS A 517 30.45 -16.08 -24.20
C HIS A 517 31.46 -16.57 -23.17
N THR A 518 31.61 -15.82 -22.07
CA THR A 518 32.38 -16.26 -20.91
C THR A 518 31.59 -17.34 -20.16
N MET A 519 32.08 -18.57 -20.24
CA MET A 519 31.49 -19.75 -19.64
C MET A 519 32.25 -20.12 -18.36
N ILE A 520 31.52 -20.22 -17.26
CA ILE A 520 32.07 -20.45 -15.92
C ILE A 520 31.76 -21.89 -15.48
N PRO A 521 32.76 -22.61 -14.93
CA PRO A 521 32.57 -23.97 -14.40
C PRO A 521 31.63 -23.94 -13.19
N VAL A 522 30.45 -24.54 -13.35
CA VAL A 522 29.35 -24.44 -12.38
C VAL A 522 29.76 -24.96 -11.01
N ARG A 523 30.34 -26.17 -10.96
CA ARG A 523 30.76 -26.80 -9.70
C ARG A 523 31.79 -25.95 -8.94
N LEU A 524 32.79 -25.45 -9.65
CA LEU A 524 33.89 -24.71 -9.04
C LEU A 524 33.41 -23.39 -8.42
N LEU A 525 32.65 -22.56 -9.16
CA LEU A 525 32.11 -21.32 -8.57
C LEU A 525 31.18 -21.64 -7.39
N SER A 526 30.29 -22.61 -7.55
CA SER A 526 29.30 -22.96 -6.52
C SER A 526 29.96 -23.43 -5.23
N GLU A 527 30.92 -24.36 -5.30
CA GLU A 527 31.62 -24.89 -4.12
C GLU A 527 32.50 -23.83 -3.44
N VAL A 528 33.14 -22.95 -4.23
CA VAL A 528 33.91 -21.81 -3.69
C VAL A 528 33.00 -20.79 -3.01
N LEU A 529 31.73 -20.69 -3.41
CA LEU A 529 30.70 -19.91 -2.71
C LEU A 529 30.09 -20.66 -1.51
N GLY A 530 30.49 -21.91 -1.26
CA GLY A 530 30.01 -22.74 -0.16
C GLY A 530 28.74 -23.54 -0.48
N ALA A 531 28.30 -23.54 -1.73
CA ALA A 531 27.16 -24.31 -2.20
C ALA A 531 27.52 -25.79 -2.39
N LYS A 532 26.50 -26.66 -2.35
CA LYS A 532 26.62 -28.08 -2.71
C LYS A 532 26.10 -28.29 -4.13
N VAL A 533 26.85 -29.04 -4.94
CA VAL A 533 26.47 -29.34 -6.33
C VAL A 533 26.34 -30.84 -6.55
N GLU A 534 25.16 -31.23 -7.02
CA GLU A 534 24.80 -32.61 -7.34
C GLU A 534 24.42 -32.72 -8.82
N TYR A 535 24.85 -33.82 -9.44
CA TYR A 535 24.35 -34.21 -10.76
C TYR A 535 23.25 -35.24 -10.56
N VAL A 536 22.10 -35.05 -11.21
CA VAL A 536 20.93 -35.93 -11.13
C VAL A 536 20.85 -36.71 -12.43
N PRO A 537 21.26 -38.00 -12.45
CA PRO A 537 21.34 -38.78 -13.68
C PRO A 537 19.98 -38.99 -14.36
N GLU A 538 18.92 -39.17 -13.58
CA GLU A 538 17.57 -39.49 -14.06
C GLU A 538 17.02 -38.41 -14.97
N THR A 539 17.36 -37.15 -14.69
CA THR A 539 16.90 -35.96 -15.41
C THR A 539 18.02 -35.28 -16.20
N HIS A 540 19.23 -35.87 -16.21
CA HIS A 540 20.45 -35.26 -16.77
C HIS A 540 20.62 -33.78 -16.38
N SER A 541 20.40 -33.47 -15.10
CA SER A 541 20.39 -32.09 -14.58
C SER A 541 21.42 -31.87 -13.49
N VAL A 542 21.71 -30.61 -13.22
CA VAL A 542 22.52 -30.16 -12.08
C VAL A 542 21.60 -29.54 -11.05
N SER A 543 21.82 -29.85 -9.79
CA SER A 543 21.16 -29.25 -8.63
C SER A 543 22.21 -28.55 -7.76
N ILE A 544 21.95 -27.31 -7.37
CA ILE A 544 22.81 -26.50 -6.51
C ILE A 544 22.00 -26.07 -5.30
N ARG A 545 22.55 -26.26 -4.10
CA ARG A 545 21.94 -25.78 -2.85
C ARG A 545 22.91 -24.86 -2.11
N TYR A 546 22.49 -23.64 -1.78
CA TYR A 546 23.34 -22.62 -1.17
C TYR A 546 22.65 -21.77 -0.09
#